data_AF-A0ABD0LH43-F1
#
_entry.id   AF-A0ABD0LH43-F1
#
_cell.length_a   1.000
_cell.length_b   1.000
_cell.length_c   1.000
_cell.angle_alpha   90.00
_cell.angle_beta   90.00
_cell.angle_gamma   90.00
#
_symmetry.space_group_name_H-M   'P 1'
#
loop_
_entity.id
_entity.type
_entity.pdbx_description
1 polymer ?
#
loop_
_entity_poly.entity_id
_entity_poly.type
_entity_poly.pdbx_seq_one_letter_code
_entity_poly.pdbx_strand_id
1 'polypeptide(L)'
;MGIRACPHAGQYIASNIVDSVQRSRRTLVVLTRALLASDWCHYELQMALMEAAETGRDVLLFLLYEHVPSHELPREVLFNIQASSYIEFPHTESDRGLFWDRLADALRR
;
A
#
# COMPACT_ATOMS: atom_id res chain seq x y z
N MET A 1 3.12 3.48 -39.82
CA MET A 1 3.55 3.91 -38.48
C MET A 1 2.34 3.75 -37.57
N GLY A 2 2.21 2.58 -36.97
CA GLY A 2 0.96 2.10 -36.38
C GLY A 2 0.78 2.60 -34.95
N ILE A 3 -0.22 3.43 -34.73
CA ILE A 3 -0.81 3.59 -33.40
C ILE A 3 -1.80 2.44 -33.26
N ARG A 4 -1.31 1.32 -32.74
CA ARG A 4 -2.14 0.16 -32.41
C ARG A 4 -2.87 0.49 -31.11
N ALA A 5 -4.18 0.32 -31.11
CA ALA A 5 -5.02 0.41 -29.93
C ALA A 5 -4.45 -0.44 -28.77
N CYS A 6 -4.33 0.14 -27.56
CA CYS A 6 -3.85 -0.56 -26.37
C CYS A 6 -5.07 -1.03 -25.55
N PRO A 7 -5.33 -2.35 -25.39
CA PRO A 7 -6.67 -2.83 -25.03
C PRO A 7 -7.04 -2.79 -23.54
N HIS A 8 -6.17 -2.35 -22.61
CA HIS A 8 -6.47 -2.45 -21.18
C HIS A 8 -5.91 -1.26 -20.39
N ALA A 9 -6.79 -0.48 -19.75
CA ALA A 9 -6.41 0.56 -18.78
C ALA A 9 -5.55 0.02 -17.62
N GLY A 10 -5.61 -1.29 -17.36
CA GLY A 10 -4.88 -1.96 -16.30
C GLY A 10 -3.35 -2.07 -16.49
N GLN A 11 -2.86 -2.12 -17.73
CA GLN A 11 -1.40 -2.22 -17.97
C GLN A 11 -0.65 -0.96 -17.54
N TYR A 12 -1.25 0.22 -17.76
CA TYR A 12 -0.67 1.49 -17.32
C TYR A 12 -0.70 1.63 -15.80
N ILE A 13 -1.73 1.10 -15.14
CA ILE A 13 -1.84 1.18 -13.68
C ILE A 13 -0.75 0.32 -13.02
N ALA A 14 -0.53 -0.90 -13.49
CA ALA A 14 0.53 -1.77 -12.97
C ALA A 14 1.92 -1.15 -13.13
N SER A 15 2.25 -0.63 -14.32
CA SER A 15 3.53 0.06 -14.55
C SER A 15 3.66 1.32 -13.70
N ASN A 16 2.57 2.08 -13.53
CA ASN A 16 2.57 3.28 -12.68
C ASN A 16 2.83 2.93 -11.21
N ILE A 17 2.28 1.82 -10.71
CA ILE A 17 2.52 1.36 -9.35
C ILE A 17 4.00 1.00 -9.18
N VAL A 18 4.54 0.17 -10.09
CA VAL A 18 5.95 -0.24 -10.07
C VAL A 18 6.87 0.97 -10.11
N ASP A 19 6.68 1.86 -11.09
CA ASP A 19 7.48 3.08 -11.23
C ASP A 19 7.39 3.97 -9.99
N SER A 20 6.20 4.08 -9.39
CA SER A 20 5.98 4.88 -8.18
C SER A 20 6.71 4.28 -6.99
N VAL A 21 6.67 2.96 -6.79
CA VAL A 21 7.37 2.27 -5.69
C VAL A 21 8.89 2.38 -5.88
N GLN A 22 9.39 2.23 -7.11
CA GLN A 22 10.82 2.37 -7.40
C GLN A 22 11.34 3.77 -7.10
N ARG A 23 10.62 4.80 -7.55
CA ARG A 23 11.04 6.20 -7.49
C ARG A 23 10.73 6.89 -6.17
N SER A 24 9.81 6.33 -5.38
CA SER A 24 9.46 6.86 -4.06
C SER A 24 10.45 6.39 -3.00
N ARG A 25 10.68 7.26 -2.02
CA ARG A 25 11.41 6.88 -0.81
C ARG A 25 10.52 6.06 0.13
N ARG A 26 9.26 6.48 0.24
CA ARG A 26 8.20 5.82 1.01
C ARG A 26 6.92 5.84 0.19
N THR A 27 6.20 4.74 0.19
CA THR A 27 4.90 4.55 -0.47
C THR A 27 3.90 4.15 0.61
N LEU A 28 2.88 4.99 0.81
CA LEU A 28 1.82 4.74 1.78
C LEU A 28 0.76 3.83 1.17
N VAL A 29 0.56 2.65 1.74
CA VAL A 29 -0.51 1.71 1.38
C VAL A 29 -1.64 1.89 2.39
N VAL A 30 -2.77 2.43 1.94
CA VAL A 30 -3.95 2.63 2.79
C VAL A 30 -4.85 1.41 2.73
N LEU A 31 -4.82 0.60 3.79
CA LEU A 31 -5.61 -0.61 3.93
C LEU A 31 -7.03 -0.26 4.39
N THR A 32 -7.99 -0.62 3.56
CA THR A 32 -9.44 -0.50 3.81
C THR A 32 -10.10 -1.83 3.48
N ARG A 33 -11.30 -2.10 4.02
CA ARG A 33 -12.06 -3.30 3.63
C ARG A 33 -12.36 -3.32 2.12
N ALA A 34 -12.58 -2.16 1.50
CA ALA A 34 -12.81 -2.04 0.07
C ALA A 34 -11.58 -2.46 -0.77
N LEU A 35 -10.37 -2.09 -0.34
CA LEU A 35 -9.12 -2.52 -0.97
C LEU A 35 -8.98 -4.06 -0.92
N LEU A 36 -9.32 -4.65 0.22
CA LEU A 36 -9.15 -6.09 0.46
C LEU A 36 -10.20 -6.95 -0.27
N ALA A 37 -11.37 -6.39 -0.57
CA ALA A 37 -12.48 -7.10 -1.21
C ALA A 37 -12.45 -7.09 -2.75
N SER A 38 -11.60 -6.26 -3.37
CA SER A 38 -11.53 -6.10 -4.82
C SER A 38 -10.35 -6.89 -5.41
N ASP A 39 -10.62 -7.79 -6.36
CA ASP A 39 -9.58 -8.56 -7.07
C ASP A 39 -8.55 -7.64 -7.75
N TRP A 40 -9.03 -6.52 -8.30
CA TRP A 40 -8.15 -5.54 -8.94
C TRP A 40 -7.25 -4.84 -7.92
N CYS A 41 -7.79 -4.46 -6.77
CA CYS A 41 -7.01 -3.85 -5.70
C CYS A 41 -6.02 -4.84 -5.07
N HIS A 42 -6.39 -6.13 -5.01
CA HIS A 42 -5.47 -7.19 -4.62
C HIS A 42 -4.30 -7.28 -5.59
N TYR A 43 -4.57 -7.28 -6.90
CA TYR A 43 -3.52 -7.27 -7.92
C TYR A 43 -2.59 -6.05 -7.81
N GLU A 44 -3.14 -4.85 -7.66
CA GLU A 44 -2.36 -3.62 -7.46
C GLU A 44 -1.47 -3.69 -6.21
N LEU A 45 -2.00 -4.23 -5.12
CA LEU A 45 -1.26 -4.44 -3.88
C LEU A 45 -0.12 -5.45 -4.07
N GLN A 46 -0.36 -6.57 -4.76
CA GLN A 46 0.70 -7.56 -5.05
C GLN A 46 1.82 -6.97 -5.89
N MET A 47 1.50 -6.12 -6.87
CA MET A 47 2.52 -5.43 -7.68
C MET A 47 3.41 -4.55 -6.79
N ALA A 48 2.82 -3.81 -5.86
CA ALA A 48 3.58 -2.98 -4.92
C ALA A 48 4.44 -3.82 -3.96
N LEU A 49 3.90 -4.92 -3.44
CA LEU A 49 4.61 -5.85 -2.54
C LEU A 49 5.81 -6.50 -3.24
N MET A 50 5.61 -6.99 -4.46
CA MET A 50 6.65 -7.63 -5.26
C MET A 50 7.77 -6.64 -5.58
N GLU A 51 7.42 -5.43 -6.03
CA GLU A 51 8.42 -4.40 -6.31
C GLU A 51 9.20 -4.00 -5.05
N ALA A 52 8.52 -3.84 -3.91
CA ALA A 52 9.19 -3.55 -2.65
C ALA A 52 10.18 -4.64 -2.25
N ALA A 53 9.78 -5.92 -2.39
CA ALA A 53 10.64 -7.06 -2.11
C ALA A 53 11.87 -7.10 -3.05
N GLU A 54 11.68 -6.87 -4.35
CA GLU A 54 12.77 -6.82 -5.33
C GLU A 54 13.77 -5.68 -5.03
N THR A 55 13.28 -4.52 -4.60
CA THR A 55 14.18 -3.41 -4.23
C THR A 55 14.98 -3.67 -2.96
N GLY A 56 14.55 -4.62 -2.11
CA GLY A 56 15.15 -4.91 -0.80
C GLY A 56 15.12 -3.74 0.19
N ARG A 57 14.35 -2.69 -0.10
CA ARG A 57 14.23 -1.47 0.71
C ARG A 57 12.92 -1.49 1.50
N ASP A 58 12.94 -0.91 2.69
CA ASP A 58 11.73 -0.61 3.47
C ASP A 58 10.98 0.58 2.86
N VAL A 59 10.38 0.39 1.68
CA VAL A 59 9.68 1.45 0.93
C VAL A 59 8.19 1.50 1.23
N LEU A 60 7.56 0.42 1.69
CA LEU A 60 6.13 0.40 1.97
C LEU A 60 5.85 0.76 3.43
N LEU A 61 4.91 1.67 3.63
CA LEU A 61 4.32 1.98 4.93
C LEU A 61 2.84 1.63 4.88
N PHE A 62 2.37 0.75 5.78
CA PHE A 62 0.96 0.38 5.84
C PHE A 62 0.18 1.28 6.78
N LEU A 63 -0.94 1.82 6.31
CA LEU A 63 -1.92 2.53 7.12
C LEU A 63 -3.19 1.69 7.21
N LEU A 64 -3.50 1.17 8.39
CA LEU A 64 -4.77 0.52 8.66
C LEU A 64 -5.80 1.61 8.92
N TYR A 65 -6.58 1.96 7.90
CA TYR A 65 -7.58 3.02 8.00
C TYR A 65 -8.80 2.59 8.83
N GLU A 66 -9.09 1.30 8.81
CA GLU A 66 -10.18 0.67 9.52
C GLU A 66 -9.65 -0.47 10.38
N HIS A 67 -10.35 -0.81 11.46
CA HIS A 67 -10.05 -2.04 12.18
C HIS A 67 -10.43 -3.23 11.30
N VAL A 68 -9.41 -3.93 10.79
CA VAL A 68 -9.54 -5.18 10.05
C VAL A 68 -8.90 -6.29 10.88
N PRO A 69 -9.69 -7.23 11.41
CA PRO A 69 -9.16 -8.37 12.14
C PRO A 69 -8.15 -9.15 11.30
N SER A 70 -7.08 -9.63 11.93
CA SER A 70 -5.99 -10.32 11.23
C SER A 70 -6.43 -11.55 10.43
N HIS A 71 -7.53 -12.20 10.82
CA HIS A 71 -8.09 -13.35 10.11
C HIS A 71 -8.82 -13.00 8.81
N GLU A 72 -9.16 -11.72 8.61
CA GLU A 72 -9.77 -11.21 7.38
C GLU A 72 -8.71 -10.70 6.39
N LEU A 73 -7.47 -10.55 6.84
CA LEU A 73 -6.36 -10.12 5.97
C LEU A 73 -5.84 -11.31 5.14
N PRO A 74 -5.64 -11.11 3.82
CA PRO A 74 -4.90 -12.09 3.01
C PRO A 74 -3.54 -12.37 3.64
N ARG A 75 -3.10 -13.63 3.61
CA ARG A 75 -1.88 -14.09 4.29
C ARG A 75 -0.64 -13.30 3.90
N GLU A 76 -0.51 -12.94 2.63
CA GLU A 76 0.61 -12.15 2.10
C GLU A 76 0.61 -10.73 2.66
N VAL A 77 -0.56 -10.11 2.74
CA VAL A 77 -0.74 -8.77 3.34
C VAL A 77 -0.37 -8.80 4.82
N LEU A 78 -0.84 -9.82 5.55
CA LEU A 78 -0.51 -10.01 6.96
C LEU A 78 0.99 -10.23 7.19
N PHE A 79 1.65 -11.04 6.36
CA PHE A 79 3.10 -11.25 6.43
C PHE A 79 3.86 -9.94 6.20
N ASN A 80 3.47 -9.14 5.22
CA ASN A 80 4.11 -7.86 4.93
C ASN A 80 3.85 -6.81 6.02
N ILE A 81 2.64 -6.75 6.59
CA ILE A 81 2.35 -5.87 7.74
C ILE A 81 3.21 -6.27 8.94
N GLN A 82 3.43 -7.56 9.18
CA GLN A 82 4.27 -8.04 10.29
C GLN A 82 5.76 -7.79 10.06
N ALA A 83 6.21 -7.83 8.80
CA ALA A 83 7.59 -7.59 8.41
C ALA A 83 7.93 -6.08 8.29
N SER A 84 6.92 -5.24 8.07
CA SER A 84 7.06 -3.80 7.84
C SER A 84 6.52 -2.96 9.00
N SER A 85 6.75 -1.66 8.93
CA SER A 85 6.08 -0.70 9.83
C SER A 85 4.63 -0.48 9.39
N TYR A 86 3.70 -0.50 10.35
CA TYR A 86 2.30 -0.12 10.13
C TYR A 86 1.86 0.95 11.14
N ILE A 87 0.88 1.74 10.74
CA ILE A 87 0.21 2.75 11.56
C ILE A 87 -1.28 2.48 11.50
N GLU A 88 -1.96 2.55 12.64
CA GLU A 88 -3.41 2.48 12.72
C GLU A 88 -4.01 3.88 12.73
N PHE A 89 -5.08 4.08 11.98
CA PHE A 89 -5.86 5.31 12.02
C PHE A 89 -6.61 5.40 13.35
N PRO A 90 -6.58 6.56 14.04
CA PRO A 90 -7.12 6.68 15.38
C PRO A 90 -8.65 6.55 15.39
N HIS A 91 -9.17 5.83 16.38
CA HIS A 91 -10.60 5.69 16.62
C HIS A 91 -11.21 6.91 17.35
N THR A 92 -10.39 7.68 18.07
CA THR A 92 -10.83 8.88 18.80
C THR A 92 -10.31 10.15 18.15
N GLU A 93 -11.06 11.24 18.26
CA GLU A 93 -10.63 12.54 17.75
C GLU A 93 -9.43 13.10 18.52
N SER A 94 -9.34 12.83 19.82
CA SER A 94 -8.22 13.25 20.68
C SER A 94 -6.87 12.70 20.22
N ASP A 95 -6.84 11.52 19.59
CA ASP A 95 -5.61 10.88 19.12
C ASP A 95 -5.18 11.33 17.71
N ARG A 96 -6.00 12.12 17.00
CA ARG A 96 -5.72 12.55 15.62
C ARG A 96 -4.45 13.39 15.48
N GLY A 97 -4.18 14.28 16.43
CA GLY A 97 -2.95 15.10 16.39
C GLY A 97 -1.70 14.22 16.39
N LEU A 98 -1.60 13.32 17.38
CA LEU A 98 -0.49 12.39 17.51
C LEU A 98 -0.38 11.42 16.32
N PHE A 99 -1.51 11.01 15.75
CA PHE A 99 -1.52 10.21 14.52
C PHE A 99 -0.82 10.92 13.36
N TRP A 100 -1.16 12.19 13.09
CA TRP A 100 -0.55 12.94 11.99
C TRP A 100 0.95 13.16 12.20
N ASP A 101 1.37 13.40 13.43
CA ASP A 101 2.80 13.53 13.78
C ASP A 101 3.55 12.21 13.49
N ARG A 102 3.01 11.07 13.94
CA ARG A 102 3.58 9.74 13.69
C ARG A 102 3.63 9.41 12.21
N LEU A 103 2.57 9.70 11.46
CA LEU A 103 2.51 9.46 10.02
C LEU A 103 3.54 10.32 9.27
N ALA A 104 3.63 11.60 9.61
CA ALA A 104 4.60 12.52 9.03
C ALA A 104 6.04 12.04 9.30
N ASP A 105 6.33 11.61 10.52
CA ASP A 105 7.65 11.09 10.88
C ASP A 105 7.98 9.78 10.19
N ALA A 106 7.02 8.86 10.03
CA ALA A 106 7.22 7.61 9.31
C ALA A 106 7.49 7.86 7.81
N LEU A 107 6.79 8.80 7.18
CA LEU A 107 7.03 9.21 5.80
C LEU A 107 8.34 9.99 5.63
N ARG A 108 8.86 10.59 6.70
CA ARG A 108 10.12 11.32 6.73
C ARG A 108 11.37 10.45 6.92
N ARG A 109 11.25 9.17 7.27
CA ARG A 109 12.37 8.21 7.38
C ARG A 109 12.77 7.65 6.03
#